data_AF-A0A1G3R2N0-F1
#
_entry.id   AF-A0A1G3R2N0-F1
#
_cell.length_a   1.000
_cell.length_b   1.000
_cell.length_c   1.000
_cell.angle_alpha   90.00
_cell.angle_beta   90.00
_cell.angle_gamma   90.00
#
_symmetry.space_group_name_H-M   'P 1'
#
loop_
_entity.id
_entity.type
_entity.pdbx_description
1 polymer ?
#
loop_
_entity_poly.entity_id
_entity_poly.type
_entity_poly.pdbx_seq_one_letter_code
_entity_poly.pdbx_strand_id
1 'polypeptide(L)'
;MLILVLDPQKLDHYGMFTAFTAKYGEPSSFSPAEAAWQSETVRFSLERPLTVKYIDRRVFEAQVARGAAQEDLEQLSRERFIDQF
;
A
#
# COMPACT_ATOMS: atom_id res chain seq x y z
N MET A 1 -1.34 -9.09 -2.24
CA MET A 1 -1.04 -8.30 -1.04
C MET A 1 -1.04 -9.24 0.15
N LEU A 2 -0.07 -9.11 1.06
CA LEU A 2 0.00 -9.88 2.30
C LEU A 2 -0.15 -8.92 3.49
N ILE A 3 -0.95 -9.31 4.47
CA ILE A 3 -1.18 -8.56 5.70
C ILE A 3 -0.83 -9.48 6.86
N LEU A 4 0.06 -8.99 7.74
CA LEU A 4 0.45 -9.66 8.97
C LEU A 4 -0.03 -8.80 10.15
N VAL A 5 -0.93 -9.33 10.95
CA VAL A 5 -1.37 -8.70 12.20
C VAL A 5 -0.55 -9.30 13.33
N LEU A 6 0.25 -8.46 13.99
CA LEU A 6 1.16 -8.89 15.05
C LEU A 6 0.45 -8.80 16.41
N ASP A 7 0.85 -9.68 17.33
CA ASP A 7 0.32 -9.74 18.70
C ASP A 7 0.94 -8.62 19.57
N PRO A 8 0.16 -7.61 20.01
CA PRO A 8 0.67 -6.50 20.81
C PRO A 8 1.08 -6.88 22.23
N GLN A 9 0.75 -8.11 22.70
CA GLN A 9 1.25 -8.60 23.98
C GLN A 9 2.69 -9.11 23.91
N LYS A 10 3.17 -9.42 22.70
CA LYS A 10 4.50 -10.01 22.46
C LYS A 10 5.46 -9.03 21.79
N LEU A 11 4.91 -8.10 21.02
CA LEU A 11 5.64 -7.15 20.21
C LEU A 11 5.08 -5.76 20.46
N ASP A 12 5.93 -4.75 20.40
CA ASP A 12 5.53 -3.36 20.43
C ASP A 12 5.88 -2.67 19.10
N HIS A 13 5.12 -1.64 18.76
CA HIS A 13 5.30 -0.92 17.49
C HIS A 13 6.69 -0.28 17.39
N TYR A 14 7.24 0.24 18.49
CA TYR A 14 8.53 0.93 18.46
C TYR A 14 9.69 -0.06 18.24
N GLY A 15 9.63 -1.24 18.88
CA GLY A 15 10.56 -2.34 18.64
C GLY A 15 10.52 -2.81 17.20
N MET A 16 9.32 -3.02 16.64
CA MET A 16 9.17 -3.38 15.23
C MET A 16 9.72 -2.31 14.28
N PHE A 17 9.41 -1.04 14.53
CA PHE A 17 9.93 0.09 13.76
C PHE A 17 11.46 0.11 13.79
N THR A 18 12.04 0.03 14.98
CA THR A 18 13.50 0.06 15.16
C THR A 18 14.18 -1.12 14.48
N ALA A 19 13.59 -2.33 14.57
CA ALA A 19 14.10 -3.53 13.91
C ALA A 19 14.05 -3.41 12.38
N PHE A 20 12.98 -2.82 11.83
CA PHE A 20 12.87 -2.57 10.39
C PHE A 20 13.83 -1.49 9.92
N THR A 21 13.98 -0.40 10.67
CA THR A 21 14.96 0.65 10.34
C THR A 21 16.39 0.11 10.38
N ALA A 22 16.73 -0.71 11.38
CA ALA A 22 18.05 -1.35 11.47
C ALA A 22 18.33 -2.29 10.29
N LYS A 23 17.30 -2.98 9.77
CA LYS A 23 17.45 -3.97 8.70
C LYS A 23 17.39 -3.36 7.29
N TYR A 24 16.54 -2.36 7.08
CA TYR A 24 16.20 -1.84 5.75
C TYR A 24 16.55 -0.36 5.57
N GLY A 25 17.08 0.30 6.59
CA GLY A 25 17.35 1.74 6.60
C GLY A 25 16.13 2.58 6.95
N GLU A 26 16.23 3.89 6.80
CA GLU A 26 15.14 4.81 7.10
C GLU A 26 13.90 4.55 6.21
N PRO A 27 12.68 4.71 6.74
CA PRO A 27 11.47 4.55 5.96
C PRO A 27 11.41 5.61 4.84
N SER A 28 10.95 5.18 3.66
CA SER A 28 10.72 6.06 2.51
C SER A 28 9.55 7.02 2.73
N SER A 29 8.63 6.67 3.62
CA SER A 29 7.51 7.52 4.04
C SER A 29 7.21 7.28 5.50
N PHE A 30 6.96 8.36 6.25
CA PHE A 30 6.66 8.29 7.68
C PHE A 30 5.55 9.27 8.02
N SER A 31 4.54 8.76 8.72
CA SER A 31 3.39 9.51 9.20
C SER A 31 3.00 9.01 10.61
N PRO A 32 2.12 9.73 11.34
CA PRO A 32 1.60 9.23 12.60
C PRO A 32 0.88 7.88 12.49
N ALA A 33 0.30 7.57 11.33
CA ALA A 33 -0.47 6.35 11.09
C ALA A 33 0.40 5.16 10.65
N GLU A 34 1.42 5.41 9.83
CA GLU A 34 2.27 4.37 9.26
C GLU A 34 3.71 4.82 8.99
N ALA A 35 4.63 3.85 9.05
CA ALA A 35 5.97 3.95 8.47
C ALA A 35 6.06 2.96 7.30
N ALA A 36 6.55 3.41 6.15
CA ALA A 36 6.66 2.59 4.95
C ALA A 36 8.07 2.59 4.38
N TRP A 37 8.53 1.40 4.02
CA TRP A 37 9.78 1.16 3.31
C TRP A 37 9.46 0.73 1.89
N GLN A 38 10.21 1.28 0.95
CA GLN A 38 9.97 1.05 -0.46
C GLN A 38 11.28 0.80 -1.21
N SER A 39 11.25 -0.21 -2.05
CA SER A 39 12.24 -0.52 -3.08
C SER A 39 11.59 -0.46 -4.45
N GLU A 40 12.33 -0.79 -5.52
CA GLU A 40 11.78 -0.86 -6.87
C GLU A 40 10.69 -1.93 -7.02
N THR A 41 10.82 -3.06 -6.33
CA THR A 41 9.93 -4.22 -6.51
C THR A 41 8.89 -4.36 -5.42
N VAL A 42 9.12 -3.79 -4.25
CA VAL A 42 8.33 -4.05 -3.04
C VAL A 42 8.09 -2.78 -2.25
N ARG A 43 6.90 -2.66 -1.69
CA ARG A 43 6.59 -1.75 -0.59
C ARG A 43 6.09 -2.56 0.61
N PHE A 44 6.55 -2.22 1.80
CA PHE A 44 5.93 -2.71 3.02
C PHE A 44 5.74 -1.57 4.00
N SER A 45 4.66 -1.63 4.78
CA SER A 45 4.35 -0.64 5.81
C SER A 45 4.14 -1.31 7.16
N LEU A 46 4.54 -0.62 8.22
CA LEU A 46 4.19 -0.86 9.60
C LEU A 46 3.15 0.19 10.01
N GLU A 47 1.93 -0.26 10.24
CA GLU A 47 0.78 0.54 10.63
C GLU A 47 0.47 0.35 12.11
N ARG A 48 -0.05 1.41 12.75
CA ARG A 48 -0.57 1.30 14.12
C ARG A 48 -1.89 0.51 14.14
N PRO A 49 -2.14 -0.30 15.18
CA PRO A 49 -1.26 -0.51 16.33
C PRO A 49 -0.06 -1.42 16.05
N LEU A 50 -0.18 -2.46 15.20
CA LEU A 50 0.89 -3.44 14.95
C LEU A 50 0.56 -4.31 13.71
N THR A 51 0.31 -3.67 12.58
CA THR A 51 0.00 -4.36 11.32
C THR A 51 1.13 -4.14 10.33
N VAL A 52 1.61 -5.21 9.71
CA VAL A 52 2.58 -5.14 8.61
C VAL A 52 1.87 -5.47 7.31
N LYS A 53 1.86 -4.55 6.35
CA LYS A 53 1.40 -4.82 5.00
C LYS A 53 2.58 -4.97 4.06
N TYR A 54 2.50 -5.93 3.16
CA TYR A 54 3.48 -6.16 2.11
C TYR A 54 2.78 -6.19 0.75
N ILE A 55 3.35 -5.46 -0.19
CA ILE A 55 2.85 -5.41 -1.56
C ILE A 55 4.00 -5.48 -2.58
N ASP A 56 3.82 -6.35 -3.56
CA ASP A 56 4.62 -6.34 -4.77
C ASP A 56 4.17 -5.16 -5.63
N ARG A 57 5.12 -4.26 -5.96
CA ARG A 57 4.83 -3.03 -6.67
C ARG A 57 4.39 -3.26 -8.11
N ARG A 58 4.95 -4.27 -8.79
CA ARG A 58 4.58 -4.56 -10.18
C ARG A 58 3.14 -5.03 -10.26
N VAL A 59 2.74 -5.90 -9.33
CA VAL A 59 1.34 -6.36 -9.23
C VAL A 59 0.41 -5.21 -8.87
N PHE A 60 0.81 -4.33 -7.95
CA PHE A 60 0.01 -3.17 -7.56
C PHE A 60 -0.16 -2.17 -8.71
N GLU A 61 0.93 -1.73 -9.34
CA GLU A 61 0.92 -0.78 -10.44
C GLU A 61 0.12 -1.32 -11.64
N ALA A 62 0.22 -2.62 -11.92
CA ALA A 62 -0.60 -3.27 -12.95
C ALA A 62 -2.10 -3.25 -12.62
N GLN A 63 -2.47 -3.40 -11.34
CA GLN A 63 -3.88 -3.30 -10.91
C GLN A 63 -4.39 -1.85 -10.99
N VAL A 64 -3.59 -0.88 -10.57
CA VAL A 64 -3.93 0.55 -10.68
C VAL A 64 -4.13 0.94 -12.14
N ALA A 65 -3.23 0.54 -13.04
CA ALA A 65 -3.35 0.83 -14.47
C ALA A 65 -4.62 0.20 -15.10
N ARG A 66 -4.97 -1.03 -14.68
CA ARG A 66 -6.21 -1.68 -15.13
C ARG A 66 -7.46 -0.96 -14.61
N GLY A 67 -7.45 -0.55 -13.34
CA GLY A 67 -8.55 0.21 -12.73
C GLY A 67 -8.80 1.54 -13.44
N ALA A 68 -7.74 2.32 -13.67
CA ALA A 68 -7.82 3.58 -14.41
C ALA A 68 -8.40 3.37 -15.83
N ALA A 69 -7.94 2.34 -16.54
CA ALA A 69 -8.49 2.01 -17.85
C ALA A 69 -9.98 1.61 -17.82
N GLN A 70 -10.46 0.98 -16.74
CA GLN A 70 -11.88 0.68 -16.57
C GLN A 70 -12.70 1.94 -16.28
N GLU A 71 -12.22 2.82 -15.41
CA GLU A 71 -12.87 4.11 -15.11
C GLU A 71 -13.00 4.98 -16.37
N ASP A 72 -11.95 5.06 -17.19
CA ASP A 72 -11.98 5.78 -18.47
C ASP A 72 -13.03 5.22 -19.44
N LEU A 73 -13.16 3.90 -19.52
CA LEU A 73 -14.16 3.24 -20.36
C LEU A 73 -15.59 3.47 -19.85
N GLU A 74 -15.79 3.41 -18.52
CA GLU A 74 -17.09 3.72 -17.91
C GLU A 74 -17.49 5.18 -18.16
N GLN A 75 -16.54 6.12 -18.06
CA GLN A 75 -16.78 7.52 -18.33
C GLN A 75 -17.16 7.75 -19.80
N LEU A 76 -16.41 7.17 -20.75
CA LEU A 76 -16.72 7.23 -22.18
C LEU A 76 -18.06 6.57 -22.53
N SER A 77 -18.44 5.51 -21.82
CA SER A 77 -19.74 4.86 -22.01
C SER A 77 -20.88 5.73 -21.49
N ARG A 78 -20.67 6.43 -20.36
CA ARG A 78 -21.65 7.35 -19.78
C ARG A 78 -21.88 8.56 -20.67
N GLU A 79 -20.80 9.18 -21.15
CA GLU A 79 -20.87 10.33 -22.07
C GLU A 79 -21.62 9.95 -23.36
N ARG A 80 -21.26 8.83 -24.00
CA ARG A 80 -21.95 8.33 -25.20
C ARG A 80 -23.41 7.94 -24.97
N PHE A 81 -23.81 7.59 -23.76
CA PHE A 81 -25.20 7.34 -23.42
C PHE A 81 -26.00 8.63 -23.31
N ILE A 82 -25.43 9.69 -22.70
CA ILE A 82 -26.08 10.99 -22.58
C ILE A 82 -26.26 11.65 -23.95
N ASP A 83 -25.28 11.51 -24.86
CA ASP A 83 -25.36 12.05 -26.23
C ASP A 83 -26.48 11.41 -27.10
N GLN A 84 -27.14 10.35 -26.63
CA GLN A 84 -28.26 9.71 -27.33
C GLN A 84 -29.64 10.31 -26.99
N PHE A 85 -29.71 11.28 -26.07
CA PHE A 85 -30.94 12.00 -25.69
C PHE A 85 -30.85 13.49 -26.07
#